data_AF-A0A0E9MXK4-F1
#
_entry.id   AF-A0A0E9MXK4-F1
#
_cell.length_a   1.000
_cell.length_b   1.000
_cell.length_c   1.000
_cell.angle_alpha   90.00
_cell.angle_beta   90.00
_cell.angle_gamma   90.00
#
_symmetry.space_group_name_H-M   'P 1'
#
loop_
_entity.id
_entity.type
_entity.pdbx_description
1 polymer ?
#
loop_
_entity_poly.entity_id
_entity_poly.type
_entity_poly.pdbx_seq_one_letter_code
_entity_poly.pdbx_strand_id
1 'polypeptide(L)'
;MEGATWLIHKYVMHGFLWGLHRDHHDHSSEGPLERNDLFFVIFATPAIALLYNGTVRHFDYVFFIGLGVSLYGMAYFFVHDIFIHQRAKLLTNTRNPYLLAIRRAHKQHHKHFGKEGGECFGFLWVPVKYFRQFMKQQP
;
A
#
# COMPACT_ATOMS: atom_id res chain seq x y z
N MET A 1 -8.57 3.57 8.08
CA MET A 1 -8.04 2.39 7.36
C MET A 1 -6.56 2.17 7.66
N GLU A 2 -5.71 3.20 7.65
CA GLU A 2 -4.25 3.10 7.85
C GLU A 2 -3.78 2.18 8.99
N GLY A 3 -4.36 2.29 10.21
CA GLY A 3 -3.96 1.41 11.33
C GLY A 3 -4.21 -0.08 11.05
N ALA A 4 -5.33 -0.41 10.42
CA ALA A 4 -5.63 -1.78 10.00
C ALA A 4 -4.66 -2.23 8.88
N THR A 5 -4.41 -1.37 7.91
CA THR A 5 -3.46 -1.64 6.82
C THR A 5 -2.04 -1.86 7.34
N TRP A 6 -1.60 -1.10 8.34
CA TRP A 6 -0.32 -1.28 8.99
C TRP A 6 -0.22 -2.65 9.67
N LEU A 7 -1.27 -3.06 10.40
CA LEU A 7 -1.33 -4.38 11.04
C LEU A 7 -1.32 -5.50 10.01
N ILE A 8 -2.10 -5.37 8.94
CA ILE A 8 -2.13 -6.32 7.83
C ILE A 8 -0.75 -6.41 7.18
N HIS A 9 -0.15 -5.28 6.84
CA HIS A 9 1.15 -5.27 6.19
C HIS A 9 2.23 -5.94 7.08
N LYS A 10 2.28 -5.59 8.37
CA LYS A 10 3.29 -6.12 9.30
C LYS A 10 3.08 -7.57 9.70
N TYR A 11 1.84 -7.98 10.02
CA TYR A 11 1.57 -9.28 10.62
C TYR A 11 0.98 -10.30 9.64
N VAL A 12 0.33 -9.84 8.57
CA VAL A 12 -0.26 -10.71 7.55
C VAL A 12 0.70 -10.87 6.38
N MET A 13 1.06 -9.76 5.72
CA MET A 13 1.90 -9.78 4.52
C MET A 13 3.36 -10.12 4.84
N HIS A 14 3.94 -9.52 5.90
CA HIS A 14 5.26 -9.91 6.43
C HIS A 14 5.22 -11.12 7.37
N GLY A 15 4.04 -11.69 7.63
CA GLY A 15 3.86 -12.87 8.46
C GLY A 15 3.49 -14.09 7.63
N PHE A 16 2.24 -14.56 7.78
CA PHE A 16 1.79 -15.82 7.17
C PHE A 16 1.69 -15.78 5.65
N LEU A 17 1.54 -14.59 5.03
CA LEU A 17 1.52 -14.41 3.57
C LEU A 17 2.86 -13.91 3.01
N TRP A 18 3.97 -14.06 3.75
CA TRP A 18 5.29 -13.66 3.27
C TRP A 18 5.66 -14.31 1.95
N GLY A 19 5.24 -15.56 1.70
CA GLY A 19 5.50 -16.23 0.42
C GLY A 19 4.90 -15.53 -0.82
N LEU A 20 3.85 -14.71 -0.62
CA LEU A 20 3.25 -13.86 -1.66
C LEU A 20 3.86 -12.46 -1.72
N HIS A 21 4.45 -11.98 -0.62
CA HIS A 21 4.98 -10.62 -0.51
C HIS A 21 6.51 -10.55 -0.72
N ARG A 22 7.20 -11.69 -0.65
CA ARG A 22 8.66 -11.75 -0.71
C ARG A 22 9.24 -11.27 -2.03
N ASP A 23 8.66 -11.70 -3.15
CA ASP A 23 9.17 -11.35 -4.49
C ASP A 23 9.09 -9.86 -4.76
N HIS A 24 8.11 -9.19 -4.16
CA HIS A 24 8.00 -7.75 -4.13
C HIS A 24 9.13 -7.05 -3.33
N HIS A 25 9.66 -7.70 -2.30
CA HIS A 25 10.80 -7.18 -1.54
C HIS A 25 12.13 -7.38 -2.25
N ASP A 26 12.40 -8.60 -2.71
CA ASP A 26 13.69 -8.98 -3.29
C ASP A 26 13.75 -8.84 -4.82
N HIS A 27 12.64 -8.45 -5.45
CA HIS A 27 12.48 -8.31 -6.91
C HIS A 27 12.88 -9.58 -7.67
N SER A 28 12.65 -10.75 -7.06
CA SER A 28 13.03 -12.05 -7.63
C SER A 28 12.11 -12.55 -8.75
N SER A 29 10.97 -11.89 -8.98
CA SER A 29 10.07 -12.20 -10.09
C SER A 29 10.56 -11.57 -11.40
N GLU A 30 10.63 -12.37 -12.46
CA GLU A 30 10.88 -11.88 -13.81
C GLU A 30 9.57 -11.43 -14.48
N GLY A 31 9.55 -10.21 -15.04
CA GLY A 31 8.41 -9.67 -15.79
C GLY A 31 7.58 -8.62 -15.03
N PRO A 32 6.41 -8.22 -15.58
CA PRO A 32 5.61 -7.11 -15.04
C PRO A 32 4.66 -7.51 -13.89
N LEU A 33 4.52 -8.81 -13.61
CA LEU A 33 3.64 -9.35 -12.58
C LEU A 33 4.45 -9.95 -11.43
N GLU A 34 4.01 -9.65 -10.22
CA GLU A 34 4.54 -10.22 -8.97
C GLU A 34 3.45 -11.07 -8.30
N ARG A 35 3.84 -12.08 -7.52
CA ARG A 35 2.91 -12.82 -6.64
C ARG A 35 2.21 -11.88 -5.67
N ASN A 36 2.86 -10.79 -5.31
CA ASN A 36 2.27 -9.71 -4.52
C ASN A 36 1.00 -9.12 -5.18
N ASP A 37 0.86 -9.20 -6.50
CA ASP A 37 -0.34 -8.72 -7.19
C ASP A 37 -1.59 -9.53 -6.80
N LEU A 38 -1.43 -10.74 -6.25
CA LEU A 38 -2.53 -11.53 -5.72
C LEU A 38 -3.21 -10.84 -4.53
N PHE A 39 -2.51 -9.96 -3.81
CA PHE A 39 -3.13 -9.17 -2.74
C PHE A 39 -4.24 -8.24 -3.26
N PHE A 40 -4.20 -7.80 -4.53
CA PHE A 40 -5.31 -7.05 -5.11
C PHE A 40 -6.57 -7.90 -5.14
N VAL A 41 -6.47 -9.16 -5.54
CA VAL A 41 -7.60 -10.09 -5.56
C VAL A 41 -8.07 -10.37 -4.13
N ILE A 42 -7.15 -10.76 -3.24
CA ILE A 42 -7.45 -11.11 -1.84
C ILE A 42 -8.18 -9.96 -1.12
N PHE A 43 -7.74 -8.71 -1.30
CA PHE A 43 -8.35 -7.56 -0.62
C PHE A 43 -9.55 -6.99 -1.38
N ALA A 44 -9.64 -7.13 -2.70
CA ALA A 44 -10.82 -6.72 -3.46
C ALA A 44 -12.02 -7.64 -3.19
N THR A 45 -11.81 -8.94 -2.99
CA THR A 45 -12.91 -9.90 -2.71
C THR A 45 -13.83 -9.47 -1.56
N PRO A 46 -13.33 -9.17 -0.33
CA PRO A 46 -14.20 -8.71 0.75
C PRO A 46 -14.83 -7.34 0.46
N ALA A 47 -14.13 -6.44 -0.23
CA ALA A 47 -14.68 -5.13 -0.60
C ALA A 47 -15.87 -5.27 -1.57
N ILE A 48 -15.73 -6.11 -2.60
CA ILE A 48 -16.79 -6.45 -3.56
C ILE A 48 -17.96 -7.11 -2.84
N ALA A 49 -17.69 -8.05 -1.92
CA ALA A 49 -18.74 -8.69 -1.14
C ALA A 49 -19.53 -7.68 -0.30
N LEU A 50 -18.85 -6.73 0.36
CA LEU A 50 -19.51 -5.66 1.13
C LEU A 50 -20.35 -4.75 0.23
N LEU A 51 -19.81 -4.32 -0.92
CA LEU A 51 -20.53 -3.50 -1.89
C LEU A 51 -21.77 -4.21 -2.43
N TYR A 52 -21.65 -5.48 -2.82
CA TYR A 52 -22.77 -6.28 -3.31
C TYR A 52 -23.86 -6.43 -2.25
N ASN A 53 -23.50 -6.88 -1.04
CA ASN A 53 -24.45 -7.06 0.05
C ASN A 53 -25.12 -5.75 0.45
N GLY A 54 -24.35 -4.66 0.53
CA GLY A 54 -24.90 -3.33 0.81
C GLY A 54 -25.84 -2.83 -0.27
N THR A 55 -25.57 -3.14 -1.55
CA THR A 55 -26.46 -2.80 -2.67
C THR A 55 -27.80 -3.52 -2.58
N VAL A 56 -27.77 -4.83 -2.27
CA VAL A 56 -28.99 -5.64 -2.06
C VAL A 56 -29.80 -5.13 -0.84
N ARG A 57 -29.16 -4.45 0.10
CA ARG A 57 -29.78 -3.82 1.29
C ARG A 57 -30.08 -2.33 1.10
N HIS A 58 -30.27 -1.87 -0.14
CA HIS A 58 -30.60 -0.48 -0.45
C HIS A 58 -29.54 0.55 -0.01
N PHE A 59 -28.27 0.24 -0.23
CA PHE A 59 -27.13 1.11 0.08
C PHE A 59 -27.05 1.49 1.56
N ASP A 60 -27.18 0.50 2.44
CA ASP A 60 -27.00 0.69 3.89
C ASP A 60 -25.52 0.95 4.28
N TYR A 61 -25.24 1.02 5.58
CA TYR A 61 -23.89 1.25 6.09
C TYR A 61 -22.85 0.22 5.59
N VAL A 62 -23.26 -1.02 5.24
CA VAL A 62 -22.36 -2.06 4.72
C VAL A 62 -21.82 -1.65 3.35
N PHE A 63 -22.67 -1.05 2.52
CA PHE A 63 -22.24 -0.50 1.23
C PHE A 63 -21.15 0.55 1.42
N PHE A 64 -21.37 1.51 2.32
CA PHE A 64 -20.41 2.60 2.55
C PHE A 64 -19.10 2.14 3.18
N ILE A 65 -19.12 1.09 4.02
CA ILE A 65 -17.91 0.43 4.49
C ILE A 65 -17.16 -0.18 3.30
N GLY A 66 -17.85 -0.96 2.46
CA GLY A 66 -17.26 -1.53 1.24
C GLY A 66 -16.67 -0.47 0.32
N LEU A 67 -17.38 0.65 0.12
CA LEU A 67 -16.93 1.78 -0.67
C LEU A 67 -15.67 2.42 -0.09
N GLY A 68 -15.63 2.63 1.23
CA GLY A 68 -14.45 3.14 1.92
C GLY A 68 -13.23 2.22 1.78
N VAL A 69 -13.44 0.90 1.87
CA VAL A 69 -12.39 -0.11 1.63
C VAL A 69 -11.88 -0.02 0.19
N SER A 70 -12.78 0.03 -0.79
CA SER A 70 -12.43 0.12 -2.21
C SER A 70 -11.67 1.40 -2.55
N LEU A 71 -12.15 2.57 -2.10
CA LEU A 71 -11.48 3.86 -2.34
C LEU A 71 -10.08 3.88 -1.72
N TYR A 72 -9.95 3.34 -0.51
CA TYR A 72 -8.65 3.24 0.14
C TYR A 72 -7.71 2.27 -0.60
N GLY A 73 -8.21 1.11 -1.04
CA GLY A 73 -7.46 0.17 -1.87
C GLY A 73 -6.99 0.78 -3.19
N MET A 74 -7.84 1.57 -3.85
CA MET A 74 -7.46 2.32 -5.06
C MET A 74 -6.36 3.35 -4.78
N ALA A 75 -6.49 4.12 -3.69
CA ALA A 75 -5.46 5.08 -3.29
C ALA A 75 -4.12 4.37 -3.00
N TYR A 76 -4.18 3.20 -2.35
CA TYR A 76 -3.01 2.37 -2.09
C TYR A 76 -2.34 1.90 -3.36
N PHE A 77 -3.09 1.30 -4.30
CA PHE A 77 -2.57 0.89 -5.61
C PHE A 77 -1.89 2.04 -6.35
N PHE A 78 -2.53 3.21 -6.37
CA PHE A 78 -1.97 4.38 -7.03
C PHE A 78 -0.67 4.86 -6.36
N VAL A 79 -0.62 4.93 -5.03
CA VAL A 79 0.57 5.39 -4.32
C VAL A 79 1.69 4.34 -4.38
N HIS A 80 1.36 3.07 -4.20
CA HIS A 80 2.31 1.96 -4.16
C HIS A 80 2.87 1.61 -5.53
N ASP A 81 2.03 1.08 -6.41
CA ASP A 81 2.45 0.44 -7.65
C ASP A 81 2.81 1.48 -8.71
N ILE A 82 1.99 2.53 -8.81
CA ILE A 82 2.18 3.58 -9.80
C ILE A 82 3.23 4.60 -9.32
N PHE A 83 3.04 5.20 -8.15
CA PHE A 83 3.92 6.30 -7.72
C PHE A 83 5.25 5.85 -7.09
N ILE A 84 5.25 4.83 -6.23
CA ILE A 84 6.48 4.36 -5.57
C ILE A 84 7.25 3.40 -6.49
N HIS A 85 6.62 2.32 -6.94
CA HIS A 85 7.27 1.28 -7.76
C HIS A 85 7.37 1.64 -9.23
N GLN A 86 6.72 2.71 -9.67
CA GLN A 86 6.82 3.21 -11.04
C GLN A 86 6.48 2.15 -12.10
N ARG A 87 5.53 1.25 -11.80
CA ARG A 87 4.96 0.29 -12.77
C ARG A 87 4.29 0.99 -13.95
N ALA A 88 3.82 2.23 -13.73
CA ALA A 88 3.58 3.21 -14.78
C ALA A 88 4.36 4.50 -14.48
N LYS A 89 4.88 5.17 -15.53
CA LYS A 89 5.69 6.39 -15.41
C LYS A 89 4.85 7.64 -15.13
N LEU A 90 4.09 7.62 -14.03
CA LEU A 90 3.29 8.74 -13.54
C LEU A 90 3.93 9.32 -12.28
N LEU A 91 3.88 10.65 -12.16
CA LEU A 91 4.38 11.40 -10.98
C LEU A 91 5.85 11.12 -10.61
N THR A 92 6.66 10.65 -11.56
CA THR A 92 8.08 10.32 -11.35
C THR A 92 8.87 11.50 -10.77
N ASN A 93 8.63 12.71 -11.30
CA ASN A 93 9.34 13.96 -10.98
C ASN A 93 8.58 14.88 -10.02
N THR A 94 7.69 14.34 -9.17
CA THR A 94 6.97 15.17 -8.20
C THR A 94 7.92 15.88 -7.24
N ARG A 95 7.59 17.13 -6.90
CA ARG A 95 8.27 17.92 -5.85
C ARG A 95 7.45 18.04 -4.56
N ASN A 96 6.30 17.35 -4.50
CA ASN A 96 5.44 17.41 -3.33
C ASN A 96 6.13 16.71 -2.13
N PRO A 97 6.37 17.41 -1.01
CA PRO A 97 7.14 16.89 0.12
C PRO A 97 6.45 15.70 0.80
N TYR A 98 5.11 15.63 0.78
CA TYR A 98 4.35 14.50 1.32
C TYR A 98 4.59 13.24 0.48
N LEU A 99 4.47 13.34 -0.85
CA LEU A 99 4.72 12.22 -1.75
C LEU A 99 6.19 11.76 -1.69
N LEU A 100 7.13 12.70 -1.60
CA LEU A 100 8.55 12.37 -1.44
C LEU A 100 8.85 11.66 -0.11
N ALA A 101 8.22 12.09 0.99
CA ALA A 101 8.35 11.43 2.29
C ALA A 101 7.84 9.98 2.26
N ILE A 102 6.68 9.75 1.65
CA ILE A 102 6.11 8.41 1.48
C ILE A 102 7.04 7.53 0.63
N ARG A 103 7.48 8.01 -0.53
CA ARG A 103 8.43 7.28 -1.39
C ARG A 103 9.71 6.90 -0.64
N ARG A 104 10.25 7.81 0.17
CA ARG A 104 11.47 7.56 0.95
C ARG A 104 11.25 6.54 2.07
N ALA A 105 10.15 6.64 2.80
CA ALA A 105 9.81 5.69 3.86
C ALA A 105 9.60 4.28 3.31
N HIS A 106 8.89 4.16 2.18
CA HIS A 106 8.68 2.87 1.50
C HIS A 106 10.00 2.28 0.98
N LYS A 107 10.88 3.11 0.41
CA LYS A 107 12.22 2.64 0.02
C LYS A 107 13.04 2.15 1.23
N GLN A 108 12.86 2.77 2.41
CA GLN A 108 13.50 2.28 3.64
C GLN A 108 12.91 0.94 4.09
N HIS A 109 11.60 0.76 3.93
CA HIS A 109 10.93 -0.50 4.22
C HIS A 109 11.51 -1.66 3.39
N HIS A 110 11.67 -1.47 2.07
CA HIS A 110 12.26 -2.47 1.17
C HIS A 110 13.78 -2.64 1.28
N LYS A 111 14.48 -1.81 2.06
CA LYS A 111 15.93 -1.96 2.28
C LYS A 111 16.25 -3.30 2.96
N HIS A 112 15.33 -3.83 3.75
CA HIS A 112 15.43 -5.16 4.32
C HIS A 112 14.64 -6.14 3.45
N PHE A 113 15.35 -7.13 2.91
CA PHE A 113 14.77 -8.14 2.02
C PHE A 113 14.08 -9.30 2.77
N GLY A 114 14.28 -9.39 4.09
CA GLY A 114 13.66 -10.40 4.93
C GLY A 114 12.34 -9.90 5.54
N LYS A 115 11.57 -10.85 6.08
CA LYS A 115 10.34 -10.59 6.84
C LYS A 115 10.57 -9.84 8.17
N GLU A 116 11.81 -9.84 8.66
CA GLU A 116 12.20 -9.28 9.96
C GLU A 116 13.04 -8.02 9.79
N GLY A 117 13.00 -7.11 10.77
CA GLY A 117 13.75 -5.85 10.71
C GLY A 117 13.16 -4.80 9.77
N GLY A 118 12.02 -5.09 9.13
CA GLY A 118 11.25 -4.11 8.38
C GLY A 118 10.84 -2.93 9.24
N GLU A 119 11.06 -1.72 8.74
CA GLU A 119 10.53 -0.48 9.32
C GLU A 119 9.49 0.11 8.37
N CYS A 120 8.65 1.04 8.86
CA CYS A 120 7.76 1.85 8.01
C CYS A 120 6.71 1.04 7.21
N PHE A 121 5.93 0.18 7.90
CA PHE A 121 4.82 -0.58 7.28
C PHE A 121 3.60 0.28 6.87
N GLY A 122 3.56 1.55 7.28
CA GLY A 122 2.49 2.48 6.90
C GLY A 122 2.69 3.01 5.48
N PHE A 123 1.59 3.27 4.79
CA PHE A 123 1.56 3.66 3.39
C PHE A 123 1.26 5.13 3.18
N LEU A 124 0.08 5.59 3.59
CA LEU A 124 -0.33 6.99 3.44
C LEU A 124 0.13 7.82 4.64
N TRP A 125 0.45 7.18 5.75
CA TRP A 125 1.06 7.81 6.90
C TRP A 125 2.36 7.11 7.31
N VAL A 126 3.46 7.86 7.23
CA VAL A 126 4.81 7.34 7.52
C VAL A 126 5.40 8.06 8.73
N PRO A 127 6.48 7.54 9.35
CA PRO A 127 7.07 8.19 10.51
C PRO A 127 7.44 9.66 10.25
N VAL A 128 7.11 10.54 11.22
CA VAL A 128 7.23 12.00 11.10
C VAL A 128 8.63 12.48 10.68
N LYS A 129 9.68 11.69 10.99
CA LYS A 129 11.06 11.97 10.56
C LYS A 129 11.19 12.19 9.04
N TYR A 130 10.42 11.45 8.23
CA TYR A 130 10.46 11.58 6.77
C TYR A 130 9.76 12.85 6.28
N PHE A 131 8.60 13.21 6.85
CA PHE A 131 7.93 14.47 6.52
C PHE A 131 8.80 15.68 6.87
N ARG A 132 9.44 15.67 8.04
CA ARG A 132 10.37 16.74 8.45
C ARG A 132 11.57 16.88 7.50
N GLN A 133 12.08 15.77 6.97
CA GLN A 133 13.19 15.79 6.02
C GLN A 133 12.85 16.58 4.76
N PHE A 134 11.65 16.38 4.18
CA PHE A 134 11.27 17.02 2.92
C PHE A 134 10.58 18.37 3.09
N MET A 135 9.95 18.65 4.24
CA MET A 135 9.39 19.97 4.53
C MET A 135 10.47 21.02 4.83
N LYS A 136 11.61 20.63 5.42
CA LYS A 136 12.74 21.53 5.68
C LYS A 136 13.60 21.85 4.44
N GLN A 137 13.37 21.15 3.33
CA GLN A 137 14.17 21.26 2.10
C GLN A 137 13.50 22.14 1.02
N GLN A 138 12.40 22.82 1.33
CA GLN A 138 11.85 23.85 0.46
C GLN A 138 12.61 25.17 0.72
N PRO A 139 13.26 25.76 -0.31
CA PRO A 139 13.91 27.06 -0.19
C PRO A 139 12.92 28.18 0.12
#